data_AF-A0A3S1AP65-F1
#
_entry.id   AF-A0A3S1AP65-F1
#
_cell.length_a   1.000
_cell.length_b   1.000
_cell.length_c   1.000
_cell.angle_alpha   90.00
_cell.angle_beta   90.00
_cell.angle_gamma   90.00
#
_symmetry.space_group_name_H-M   'P 1'
#
loop_
_entity.id
_entity.type
_entity.pdbx_description
1 polymer ?
#
loop_
_entity_poly.entity_id
_entity_poly.type
_entity_poly.pdbx_seq_one_letter_code
_entity_poly.pdbx_strand_id
1 'polypeptide(L)'
;MKLEYACIINQRCILMVRAEAEAVAHAPDLGEEIYTAWVETMDVANPNDVDLHDWIDVLTVKYQASEVSVRALFEAIRLIIIRYDELININ
;
A
#
# COMPACT_ATOMS: atom_id res chain seq x y z
N MET A 1 -20.15 7.25 -10.04
CA MET A 1 -19.63 5.89 -10.31
C MET A 1 -18.11 5.77 -10.27
N LYS A 2 -17.30 6.15 -11.29
CA LYS A 2 -15.83 5.91 -11.27
C LYS A 2 -15.12 6.44 -10.00
N LEU A 3 -15.44 7.66 -9.57
CA LEU A 3 -14.92 8.28 -8.34
C LEU A 3 -15.36 7.60 -7.03
N GLU A 4 -16.62 7.14 -6.95
CA GLU A 4 -17.14 6.49 -5.76
C GLU A 4 -16.52 5.10 -5.57
N TYR A 5 -16.30 4.36 -6.67
CA TYR A 5 -15.57 3.09 -6.64
C TYR A 5 -14.11 3.28 -6.21
N ALA A 6 -13.44 4.32 -6.72
CA ALA A 6 -12.06 4.63 -6.34
C ALA A 6 -11.95 4.96 -4.85
N CYS A 7 -12.88 5.76 -4.33
CA CYS A 7 -12.94 6.12 -2.91
C CYS A 7 -13.17 4.90 -2.01
N ILE A 8 -14.15 4.04 -2.33
CA ILE A 8 -14.44 2.81 -1.56
C ILE A 8 -13.24 1.86 -1.55
N ILE A 9 -12.52 1.76 -2.67
CA ILE A 9 -11.37 0.87 -2.79
C ILE A 9 -10.17 1.41 -2.03
N ASN A 10 -9.89 2.72 -2.10
CA ASN A 10 -8.86 3.35 -1.27
C ASN A 10 -9.12 3.11 0.22
N GLN A 11 -10.37 3.27 0.67
CA GLN A 11 -10.75 2.98 2.05
C GLN A 11 -10.54 1.50 2.42
N ARG A 12 -10.88 0.57 1.52
CA ARG A 12 -10.65 -0.86 1.74
C ARG A 12 -9.17 -1.23 1.75
N CYS A 13 -8.36 -0.63 0.87
CA CYS A 13 -6.90 -0.83 0.86
C CYS A 13 -6.30 -0.38 2.19
N ILE A 14 -6.61 0.84 2.64
CA ILE A 14 -6.14 1.37 3.92
C ILE A 14 -6.54 0.43 5.07
N LEU A 15 -7.80 0.00 5.13
CA LEU A 15 -8.27 -0.91 6.18
C LEU A 15 -7.55 -2.27 6.17
N MET A 16 -7.31 -2.85 4.99
CA MET A 16 -6.60 -4.12 4.86
C MET A 16 -5.14 -4.01 5.29
N VAL A 17 -4.44 -2.95 4.88
CA VAL A 17 -3.02 -2.76 5.21
C VAL A 17 -2.86 -2.45 6.69
N ARG A 18 -3.77 -1.66 7.27
CA ARG A 18 -3.79 -1.42 8.72
C ARG A 18 -4.02 -2.71 9.51
N ALA A 19 -4.95 -3.55 9.07
CA ALA A 19 -5.23 -4.83 9.74
C ALA A 19 -4.03 -5.79 9.67
N GLU A 20 -3.35 -5.86 8.53
CA GLU A 20 -2.16 -6.69 8.38
C GLU A 20 -0.95 -6.12 9.14
N ALA A 21 -0.76 -4.79 9.14
CA ALA A 21 0.28 -4.14 9.93
C ALA A 21 0.07 -4.33 11.44
N GLU A 22 -1.18 -4.28 11.90
CA GLU A 22 -1.55 -4.62 13.27
C GLU A 22 -1.25 -6.10 13.60
N ALA A 23 -1.58 -7.01 12.69
CA ALA A 23 -1.35 -8.45 12.90
C ALA A 23 0.14 -8.82 12.96
N VAL A 24 0.98 -8.12 12.19
CA VAL A 24 2.39 -8.48 12.00
C VAL A 24 3.33 -7.67 12.91
N ALA A 25 2.98 -6.43 13.23
CA ALA A 25 3.85 -5.52 13.97
C ALA A 25 3.17 -4.85 15.17
N HIS A 26 1.89 -5.15 15.46
CA HIS A 26 1.09 -4.45 16.47
C HIS A 26 1.13 -2.92 16.29
N ALA A 27 1.21 -2.49 15.03
CA ALA A 27 1.41 -1.11 14.64
C ALA A 27 0.46 -0.78 13.47
N PRO A 28 -0.77 -0.33 13.76
CA PRO A 28 -1.74 -0.05 12.71
C PRO A 28 -1.32 1.18 11.89
N ASP A 29 -0.57 2.09 12.50
CA ASP A 29 -0.03 3.31 11.87
C ASP A 29 1.00 2.99 10.77
N LEU A 30 1.74 1.86 10.89
CA LEU A 30 2.62 1.38 9.83
C LEU A 30 1.82 1.17 8.53
N GLY A 31 0.60 0.66 8.63
CA GLY A 31 -0.23 0.44 7.45
C GLY A 31 -0.68 1.73 6.75
N GLU A 32 -0.92 2.80 7.51
CA GLU A 32 -1.23 4.11 6.93
C GLU A 32 -0.01 4.73 6.23
N GLU A 33 1.18 4.58 6.82
CA GLU A 33 2.41 5.09 6.21
C GLU A 33 2.82 4.30 4.97
N ILE A 34 2.63 2.98 4.94
CA ILE A 34 2.83 2.17 3.72
C ILE A 34 1.88 2.63 2.62
N TYR A 35 0.60 2.86 2.93
CA TYR A 35 -0.37 3.35 1.94
C TYR A 35 0.01 4.75 1.42
N THR A 36 0.41 5.64 2.32
CA THR A 36 0.83 7.01 1.96
C THR A 36 2.08 6.99 1.08
N ALA A 37 3.12 6.25 1.49
CA ALA A 37 4.34 6.06 0.70
C ALA A 37 4.02 5.50 -0.70
N TRP A 38 3.09 4.55 -0.78
CA TRP A 38 2.65 3.99 -2.07
C TRP A 38 1.98 5.05 -2.96
N VAL A 39 1.01 5.79 -2.43
CA VAL A 39 0.30 6.85 -3.19
C VAL A 39 1.27 7.94 -3.65
N GLU A 40 2.15 8.40 -2.76
CA GLU A 40 3.14 9.44 -3.07
C GLU A 40 4.13 8.98 -4.14
N THR A 41 4.56 7.71 -4.12
CA THR A 41 5.53 7.19 -5.10
C THR A 41 4.88 6.90 -6.46
N MET A 42 3.61 6.47 -6.49
CA MET A 42 2.86 6.26 -7.72
C MET A 42 2.44 7.55 -8.44
N ASP A 43 2.22 8.66 -7.73
CA ASP A 43 1.89 9.94 -8.36
C ASP A 43 3.03 10.43 -9.28
N VAL A 44 4.23 9.88 -9.09
CA VAL A 44 5.45 10.25 -9.84
C VAL A 44 5.93 9.16 -10.81
N ALA A 45 5.48 7.91 -10.67
CA ALA A 45 6.03 6.75 -11.39
C ALA A 45 4.97 5.74 -11.85
N ASN A 46 5.26 4.99 -12.93
CA ASN A 46 4.44 3.85 -13.35
C ASN A 46 4.40 2.80 -12.21
N PRO A 47 3.23 2.25 -11.84
CA PRO A 47 3.08 1.25 -10.77
C PRO A 47 4.02 0.03 -10.87
N ASN A 48 4.54 -0.26 -12.06
CA ASN A 48 5.47 -1.36 -12.31
C ASN A 48 6.95 -0.99 -12.11
N ASP A 49 7.27 0.30 -12.07
CA ASP A 49 8.64 0.85 -11.98
C ASP A 49 8.89 1.57 -10.64
N VAL A 50 7.98 1.41 -9.67
CA VAL A 50 8.05 2.03 -8.35
C VAL A 50 9.16 1.38 -7.52
N ASP A 51 10.21 2.16 -7.22
CA ASP A 51 11.24 1.79 -6.25
C ASP A 51 10.82 2.23 -4.84
N LEU A 52 10.73 1.26 -3.93
CA LEU A 52 10.34 1.47 -2.54
C LEU A 52 11.45 1.16 -1.56
N HIS A 53 12.68 0.91 -2.02
CA HIS A 53 13.73 0.40 -1.15
C HIS A 53 13.98 1.34 0.03
N ASP A 54 14.06 2.65 -0.23
CA ASP A 54 14.23 3.68 0.80
C ASP A 54 13.07 3.70 1.81
N TRP A 55 11.83 3.54 1.33
CA TRP A 55 10.64 3.49 2.20
C TRP A 55 10.62 2.23 3.06
N ILE A 56 10.97 1.09 2.48
CA ILE A 56 11.05 -0.19 3.20
C ILE A 56 12.06 -0.08 4.34
N ASP A 57 13.26 0.48 4.07
CA ASP A 57 14.30 0.64 5.09
C ASP A 57 13.85 1.59 6.22
N VAL A 58 13.29 2.75 5.87
CA VAL A 58 12.78 3.73 6.85
C VAL A 58 11.70 3.12 7.74
N LEU A 59 10.73 2.42 7.17
CA LEU A 59 9.60 1.86 7.90
C LEU A 59 9.99 0.64 8.74
N THR A 60 10.92 -0.19 8.25
CA THR A 60 11.49 -1.31 9.00
C THR A 60 12.16 -0.81 10.28
N VAL A 61 12.98 0.25 10.19
CA VAL A 61 13.64 0.85 11.37
C VAL A 61 12.63 1.52 12.29
N LYS A 62 11.72 2.34 11.75
CA LYS A 62 10.78 3.14 12.54
C LYS A 62 9.83 2.29 13.37
N TYR A 63 9.32 1.20 12.80
CA TYR A 63 8.33 0.34 13.43
C TYR A 63 8.91 -0.94 14.05
N GLN A 64 10.23 -1.14 13.95
CA GLN A 64 10.88 -2.39 14.38
C GLN A 64 10.22 -3.63 13.76
N ALA A 65 9.68 -3.49 12.56
CA ALA A 65 9.04 -4.54 11.79
C ALA A 65 10.10 -5.31 10.99
N SER A 66 9.79 -6.53 10.55
CA SER A 66 10.68 -7.24 9.64
C SER A 66 10.61 -6.64 8.23
N GLU A 67 11.74 -6.52 7.54
CA GLU A 67 11.80 -6.00 6.16
C GLU A 67 10.88 -6.83 5.24
N VAL A 68 10.86 -8.15 5.43
CA VAL A 68 10.01 -9.08 4.68
C VAL A 68 8.53 -8.73 4.83
N SER A 69 8.10 -8.42 6.05
CA SER A 69 6.73 -8.03 6.36
C SER A 69 6.35 -6.70 5.70
N VAL A 70 7.21 -5.69 5.81
CA VAL A 70 6.98 -4.37 5.20
C VAL A 70 6.90 -4.49 3.68
N ARG A 71 7.80 -5.28 3.06
CA ARG A 71 7.78 -5.56 1.63
C ARG A 71 6.52 -6.28 1.18
N ALA A 72 6.06 -7.27 1.95
CA ALA A 72 4.83 -8.00 1.65
C ALA A 72 3.59 -7.09 1.69
N LEU A 73 3.55 -6.16 2.65
CA LEU A 73 2.48 -5.16 2.75
C LEU A 73 2.46 -4.23 1.54
N PHE A 74 3.62 -3.74 1.09
CA PHE A 74 3.72 -2.94 -0.14
C PHE A 74 3.24 -3.70 -1.38
N GLU A 75 3.67 -4.95 -1.55
CA GLU A 75 3.23 -5.78 -2.68
C GLU A 75 1.72 -6.07 -2.64
N ALA A 76 1.14 -6.28 -1.46
CA ALA A 76 -0.30 -6.46 -1.31
C ALA A 76 -1.06 -5.21 -1.81
N ILE A 77 -0.62 -4.00 -1.43
CA ILE A 77 -1.21 -2.75 -1.92
C ILE A 77 -1.09 -2.63 -3.43
N ARG A 78 0.11 -2.89 -3.96
CA ARG A 78 0.38 -2.83 -5.40
C ARG A 78 -0.59 -3.72 -6.18
N LEU A 79 -0.74 -4.97 -5.76
CA LEU A 79 -1.63 -5.94 -6.41
C LEU A 79 -3.10 -5.50 -6.36
N ILE A 80 -3.55 -4.93 -5.24
CA ILE A 80 -4.93 -4.44 -5.12
C ILE A 80 -5.16 -3.27 -6.08
N ILE A 81 -4.20 -2.35 -6.19
CA ILE A 81 -4.30 -1.18 -7.08
C ILE A 81 -4.24 -1.58 -8.55
N ILE A 82 -3.30 -2.44 -8.95
CA ILE A 82 -3.23 -2.97 -10.32
C ILE A 82 -4.55 -3.64 -10.69
N ARG A 83 -5.08 -4.49 -9.79
CA ARG A 83 -6.35 -5.18 -10.03
C ARG A 83 -7.52 -4.21 -10.21
N TYR A 84 -7.44 -3.04 -9.58
CA TYR A 84 -8.45 -2.00 -9.73
C TYR A 84 -8.34 -1.25 -11.06
N ASP A 85 -7.13 -0.87 -11.48
CA ASP A 85 -6.91 -0.24 -12.79
C ASP A 85 -7.44 -1.13 -13.92
N GLU A 86 -7.24 -2.45 -13.82
CA GLU A 86 -7.85 -3.42 -14.73
C GLU A 86 -9.39 -3.35 -14.72
N LEU A 87 -10.03 -3.30 -13.55
CA LEU A 87 -11.48 -3.25 -13.41
C LEU A 87 -12.11 -1.94 -13.92
N ILE A 88 -11.40 -0.81 -13.81
CA ILE A 88 -11.83 0.47 -14.38
C ILE A 88 -11.70 0.48 -15.90
N ASN A 89 -10.63 -0.10 -16.45
CA ASN A 89 -10.35 -0.05 -17.88
C ASN A 89 -11.21 -1.01 -18.72
N ILE A 90 -11.91 -1.96 -18.08
CA ILE A 90 -12.86 -2.88 -18.73
C ILE A 90 -14.29 -2.26 -18.81
N ASN A 91 -14.56 -1.13 -18.13
CA ASN A 91 -15.86 -0.42 -18.11
C ASN A 91 -15.80 1.01 -18.68
#